data_AF-A0AAE4YF37-F1
#
_entry.id   AF-A0AAE4YF37-F1
#
_cell.length_a   1.000
_cell.length_b   1.000
_cell.length_c   1.000
_cell.angle_alpha   90.00
_cell.angle_beta   90.00
_cell.angle_gamma   90.00
#
_symmetry.space_group_name_H-M   'P 1'
#
loop_
_entity.id
_entity.type
_entity.pdbx_description
1 polymer ?
#
loop_
_entity_poly.entity_id
_entity_poly.type
_entity_poly.pdbx_seq_one_letter_code
_entity_poly.pdbx_strand_id
1 'polypeptide(L)'
;AVIQIVSTGEALMERRLSEIPSEDWGDVRVDITPREACLDNLQHSFPVQLYEPFTDGEGNLSSRPVTRDGQPVECREAVRRRDALIEHLASLPPVPGALDQVVQHFGVEEVAEVTGRSRRIIRQGEGGAARLVVETRSASANLAETAAFMDDAKRILIFSDAGGTGRSYHADFGAKNQRLRVHYLLEPGWKADAAIQGLGRTNRTNQAQPPLFRPVATDVKAEKRFLSTIARRL
;
A
#
# COMPACT_ATOMS: atom_id res chain seq x y z
N ALA A 1 14.96 3.83 -11.55
CA ALA A 1 14.74 3.68 -10.09
C ALA A 1 14.12 2.32 -9.81
N VAL A 2 14.27 1.80 -8.59
CA VAL A 2 13.62 0.57 -8.11
C VAL A 2 12.81 0.90 -6.87
N ILE A 3 11.58 0.43 -6.77
CA ILE A 3 10.65 0.71 -5.67
C ILE A 3 10.16 -0.62 -5.10
N GLN A 4 10.40 -0.84 -3.82
CA GLN A 4 9.92 -2.00 -3.09
C GLN A 4 8.70 -1.63 -2.25
N ILE A 5 7.62 -2.40 -2.44
CA ILE A 5 6.37 -2.28 -1.70
C ILE A 5 5.93 -3.63 -1.11
N VAL A 6 4.96 -3.60 -0.20
CA VAL A 6 4.33 -4.81 0.37
C VAL A 6 2.87 -4.88 -0.06
N SER A 7 2.15 -3.77 0.01
CA SER A 7 0.73 -3.67 -0.28
C SER A 7 0.51 -3.37 -1.77
N THR A 8 -0.09 -4.32 -2.47
CA THR A 8 -0.44 -4.16 -3.90
C THR A 8 -1.83 -3.57 -4.12
N GLY A 9 -2.67 -3.56 -3.07
CA GLY A 9 -4.06 -3.11 -3.17
C GLY A 9 -4.99 -4.04 -3.95
N GLU A 10 -4.51 -5.20 -4.42
CA GLU A 10 -5.25 -6.08 -5.33
C GLU A 10 -6.60 -6.52 -4.77
N ALA A 11 -6.63 -7.08 -3.56
CA ALA A 11 -7.87 -7.59 -2.97
C ALA A 11 -8.93 -6.51 -2.77
N LEU A 12 -8.51 -5.31 -2.33
CA LEU A 12 -9.42 -4.17 -2.16
C LEU A 12 -9.97 -3.71 -3.52
N MET A 13 -9.10 -3.57 -4.51
CA MET A 13 -9.50 -3.17 -5.85
C MET A 13 -10.44 -4.22 -6.48
N GLU A 14 -10.11 -5.51 -6.41
CA GLU A 14 -10.94 -6.59 -6.96
C GLU A 14 -12.35 -6.60 -6.34
N ARG A 15 -12.46 -6.38 -5.02
CA ARG A 15 -13.75 -6.22 -4.35
C ARG A 15 -14.55 -5.05 -4.94
N ARG A 16 -13.92 -3.89 -5.14
CA ARG A 16 -14.58 -2.72 -5.73
C ARG A 16 -14.97 -2.94 -7.18
N LEU A 17 -14.09 -3.55 -7.97
CA LEU A 17 -14.37 -3.84 -9.38
C LEU A 17 -15.51 -4.84 -9.55
N SER A 18 -15.74 -5.73 -8.57
CA SER A 18 -16.88 -6.66 -8.59
C SER A 18 -18.24 -5.98 -8.44
N GLU A 19 -18.27 -4.75 -7.93
CA GLU A 19 -19.46 -3.91 -7.78
C GLU A 19 -19.72 -3.05 -9.03
N ILE A 20 -18.80 -3.03 -10.01
CA ILE A 20 -18.85 -2.19 -11.20
C ILE A 20 -19.09 -3.06 -12.44
N PRO A 21 -20.14 -2.79 -13.24
CA PRO A 21 -20.35 -3.46 -14.52
C PRO A 21 -19.10 -3.35 -15.42
N SER A 22 -18.76 -4.43 -16.13
CA SER A 22 -17.55 -4.45 -16.98
C SER A 22 -17.61 -3.46 -18.15
N GLU A 23 -18.81 -3.03 -18.56
CA GLU A 23 -19.03 -1.94 -19.53
C GLU A 23 -18.51 -0.59 -19.05
N ASP A 24 -18.48 -0.36 -17.73
CA ASP A 24 -18.02 0.88 -17.11
C ASP A 24 -16.51 0.88 -16.82
N TRP A 25 -15.81 -0.23 -17.07
CA TRP A 25 -14.36 -0.33 -16.82
C TRP A 25 -13.52 0.61 -17.69
N GLY A 26 -14.11 1.17 -18.75
CA GLY A 26 -13.51 2.21 -19.58
C GLY A 26 -13.54 3.62 -18.98
N ASP A 27 -14.28 3.84 -17.89
CA ASP A 27 -14.37 5.11 -17.16
C ASP A 27 -14.82 4.85 -15.70
N VAL A 28 -13.88 4.43 -14.86
CA VAL A 28 -14.14 4.13 -13.44
C VAL A 28 -14.31 5.43 -12.67
N ARG A 29 -15.56 5.72 -12.27
CA ARG A 29 -15.94 6.90 -11.49
C ARG A 29 -16.17 6.64 -9.99
N VAL A 30 -15.92 5.42 -9.56
CA VAL A 30 -16.11 4.98 -8.17
C VAL A 30 -14.82 5.18 -7.37
N ASP A 31 -14.95 5.47 -6.07
CA ASP A 31 -13.82 5.53 -5.15
C ASP A 31 -13.23 4.12 -4.93
N ILE A 32 -12.07 3.88 -5.51
CA ILE A 32 -11.29 2.65 -5.40
C ILE A 32 -10.28 2.67 -4.25
N THR A 33 -10.26 3.74 -3.46
CA THR A 33 -9.30 3.91 -2.38
C THR A 33 -9.71 3.16 -1.11
N PRO A 34 -8.80 3.00 -0.13
CA PRO A 34 -9.12 2.37 1.16
C PRO A 34 -10.09 3.16 2.03
N ARG A 35 -10.58 4.34 1.59
CA ARG A 35 -11.41 5.25 2.40
C ARG A 35 -12.55 4.50 3.10
N GLU A 36 -13.39 3.80 2.34
CA GLU A 36 -14.55 3.11 2.90
C GLU A 36 -14.15 2.03 3.91
N ALA A 37 -13.06 1.29 3.67
CA ALA A 37 -12.57 0.32 4.64
C ALA A 37 -12.11 0.99 5.96
N CYS A 38 -11.55 2.21 5.88
CA CYS A 38 -11.23 3.00 7.07
C CYS A 38 -12.48 3.49 7.80
N LEU A 39 -13.50 3.96 7.06
CA LEU A 39 -14.76 4.43 7.64
C LEU A 39 -15.53 3.27 8.30
N ASP A 40 -15.60 2.11 7.63
CA ASP A 40 -16.19 0.89 8.18
C ASP A 40 -15.48 0.44 9.46
N ASN A 41 -14.14 0.52 9.49
CA ASN A 41 -13.40 0.19 10.69
C ASN A 41 -13.78 1.11 11.85
N LEU A 42 -13.88 2.42 11.61
CA LEU A 42 -14.30 3.37 12.65
C LEU A 42 -15.75 3.12 13.08
N GLN A 43 -16.65 2.83 12.14
CA GLN A 43 -18.04 2.55 12.46
C GLN A 43 -18.20 1.39 13.44
N HIS A 44 -17.40 0.32 13.26
CA HIS A 44 -17.53 -0.92 14.02
C HIS A 44 -16.54 -1.07 15.19
N SER A 45 -15.40 -0.39 15.15
CA SER A 45 -14.30 -0.57 16.13
C SER A 45 -14.02 0.67 16.99
N PHE A 46 -14.63 1.83 16.71
CA PHE A 46 -14.46 2.99 17.57
C PHE A 46 -15.07 2.72 18.96
N PRO A 47 -14.35 3.00 20.06
CA PRO A 47 -14.81 2.64 21.40
C PRO A 47 -15.98 3.54 21.83
N VAL A 48 -17.21 3.02 21.69
CA VAL A 48 -18.44 3.71 22.07
C VAL A 48 -19.10 3.17 23.33
N GLN A 49 -18.58 2.09 23.92
CA GLN A 49 -19.16 1.50 25.12
C GLN A 49 -19.04 2.45 26.33
N LEU A 50 -20.13 2.59 27.08
CA LEU A 50 -20.17 3.34 28.32
C LEU A 50 -19.48 2.55 29.44
N TYR A 51 -18.65 3.23 30.21
CA TYR A 51 -18.03 2.69 31.41
C TYR A 51 -18.50 3.50 32.62
N GLU A 52 -18.75 2.81 33.72
CA GLU A 52 -19.06 3.42 35.02
C GLU A 52 -17.93 3.14 36.01
N PRO A 53 -17.62 4.09 36.92
CA PRO A 53 -16.70 3.83 38.01
C PRO A 53 -17.34 2.85 39.01
N PHE A 54 -16.51 1.99 39.58
CA PHE A 54 -16.89 1.16 40.74
C PHE A 54 -15.70 1.06 41.70
N THR A 55 -16.01 0.85 42.98
CA THR A 55 -15.00 0.55 43.99
C THR A 55 -14.97 -0.95 44.20
N ASP A 56 -13.78 -1.56 44.11
CA ASP A 56 -13.61 -2.98 44.38
C ASP A 56 -13.64 -3.29 45.89
N GLY A 57 -13.51 -4.58 46.24
CA GLY A 57 -13.52 -5.02 47.64
C GLY A 57 -12.31 -4.56 48.46
N GLU A 58 -11.26 -4.04 47.82
CA GLU A 58 -10.04 -3.51 48.44
C GLU A 58 -10.07 -1.97 48.57
N GLY A 59 -11.13 -1.32 48.09
CA GLY A 59 -11.27 0.13 48.12
C GLY A 59 -10.65 0.85 46.92
N ASN A 60 -10.15 0.14 45.91
CA ASN A 60 -9.58 0.75 44.72
C ASN A 60 -10.69 1.17 43.73
N LEU A 61 -10.54 2.36 43.16
CA LEU A 61 -11.41 2.85 42.10
C LEU A 61 -11.02 2.22 40.76
N SER A 62 -11.97 1.56 40.11
CA SER A 62 -11.82 0.99 38.78
C SER A 62 -13.01 1.35 37.90
N SER A 63 -13.00 0.95 36.63
CA SER A 63 -14.09 1.17 35.69
C SER A 63 -14.56 -0.14 35.08
N ARG A 64 -15.87 -0.28 34.87
CA ARG A 64 -16.45 -1.48 34.26
C ARG A 64 -17.44 -1.11 33.15
N PRO A 65 -17.60 -1.97 32.13
CA PRO A 65 -18.58 -1.73 31.08
C PRO A 65 -20.01 -1.72 31.63
N VAL A 66 -20.79 -0.73 31.23
CA VAL A 66 -22.22 -0.68 31.53
C VAL A 66 -22.97 -1.58 30.56
N THR A 67 -23.86 -2.41 31.10
CA THR A 67 -24.77 -3.25 30.32
C THR A 67 -26.21 -3.06 30.78
N ARG A 68 -27.16 -3.21 29.87
CA ARG A 68 -28.60 -3.20 30.13
C ARG A 68 -29.22 -4.39 29.40
N ASP A 69 -29.92 -5.24 30.13
CA ASP A 69 -30.55 -6.46 29.58
C ASP A 69 -29.53 -7.35 28.83
N GLY A 70 -28.29 -7.41 29.32
CA GLY A 70 -27.19 -8.17 28.71
C GLY A 70 -26.53 -7.51 27.49
N GLN A 71 -27.00 -6.34 27.05
CA GLN A 71 -26.42 -5.60 25.92
C GLN A 71 -25.52 -4.45 26.40
N PRO A 72 -24.41 -4.17 25.69
CA PRO A 72 -23.57 -2.98 25.97
C PRO A 72 -24.39 -1.69 25.85
N VAL A 73 -24.24 -0.79 26.83
CA VAL A 73 -24.79 0.56 26.74
C VAL A 73 -23.78 1.47 26.06
N GLU A 74 -24.21 2.26 25.07
CA GLU A 74 -23.35 3.21 24.39
C GLU A 74 -23.24 4.55 25.14
N CYS A 75 -22.03 5.10 25.18
CA CYS A 75 -21.75 6.45 25.62
C CYS A 75 -22.11 7.42 24.49
N ARG A 76 -23.16 8.24 24.71
CA ARG A 76 -23.64 9.24 23.74
C ARG A 76 -22.54 10.19 23.26
N GLU A 77 -21.62 10.56 24.15
CA GLU A 77 -20.48 11.42 23.80
C GLU A 77 -19.49 10.70 22.89
N ALA A 78 -19.18 9.43 23.17
CA ALA A 78 -18.27 8.65 22.35
C ALA A 78 -18.85 8.38 20.95
N VAL A 79 -20.16 8.12 20.86
CA VAL A 79 -20.89 8.01 19.59
C VAL A 79 -20.76 9.30 18.78
N ARG A 80 -21.06 10.46 19.39
CA ARG A 80 -20.90 11.76 18.69
C ARG A 80 -19.48 12.00 18.19
N ARG A 81 -18.45 11.60 18.95
CA ARG A 81 -17.05 11.73 18.54
C ARG A 81 -16.70 10.80 17.38
N ARG A 82 -17.20 9.56 17.38
CA ARG A 82 -17.05 8.63 16.26
C ARG A 82 -17.64 9.23 15.00
N ASP A 83 -18.90 9.67 15.07
CA ASP A 83 -19.65 10.13 13.92
C ASP A 83 -19.01 11.42 13.34
N ALA A 84 -18.59 12.35 14.19
CA ALA A 84 -17.85 13.54 13.77
C ALA A 84 -16.49 13.22 13.11
N LEU A 85 -15.78 12.21 13.60
CA LEU A 85 -14.53 11.75 12.99
C LEU A 85 -14.77 11.11 11.61
N ILE A 86 -15.81 10.28 11.49
CA ILE A 86 -16.21 9.67 10.22
C ILE A 86 -16.57 10.75 9.21
N GLU A 87 -17.38 11.73 9.59
CA GLU A 87 -17.77 12.86 8.73
C GLU A 87 -16.53 13.65 8.27
N HIS A 88 -15.63 13.98 9.19
CA HIS A 88 -14.39 14.68 8.85
C HIS A 88 -13.54 13.89 7.85
N LEU A 89 -13.31 12.59 8.10
CA LEU A 89 -12.50 11.75 7.21
C LEU A 89 -13.16 11.54 5.84
N ALA A 90 -14.48 11.42 5.79
CA ALA A 90 -15.23 11.31 4.54
C ALA A 90 -15.09 12.59 3.69
N SER A 91 -14.94 13.76 4.31
CA SER A 91 -14.73 15.04 3.62
C SER A 91 -13.33 15.23 3.03
N LEU A 92 -12.33 14.47 3.51
CA LEU A 92 -10.96 14.58 3.02
C LEU A 92 -10.82 13.94 1.62
N PRO A 93 -9.93 14.47 0.75
CA PRO A 93 -9.62 13.83 -0.52
C PRO A 93 -9.19 12.36 -0.34
N PRO A 94 -9.59 11.46 -1.25
CA PRO A 94 -9.21 10.06 -1.14
C PRO A 94 -7.71 9.91 -1.40
N VAL A 95 -7.07 8.98 -0.70
CA VAL A 95 -5.62 8.70 -0.85
C VAL A 95 -5.46 7.38 -1.60
N PRO A 96 -5.00 7.41 -2.87
CA PRO A 96 -4.81 6.18 -3.63
C PRO A 96 -3.65 5.35 -3.07
N GLY A 97 -3.63 4.05 -3.36
CA GLY A 97 -2.49 3.20 -3.01
C GLY A 97 -1.20 3.68 -3.67
N ALA A 98 -0.06 3.50 -2.99
CA ALA A 98 1.23 3.99 -3.48
C ALA A 98 1.59 3.43 -4.86
N LEU A 99 1.28 2.16 -5.12
CA LEU A 99 1.45 1.51 -6.43
C LEU A 99 0.66 2.23 -7.53
N ASP A 100 -0.63 2.48 -7.30
CA ASP A 100 -1.48 3.15 -8.28
C ASP A 100 -1.03 4.60 -8.51
N GLN A 101 -0.62 5.31 -7.45
CA GLN A 101 -0.07 6.66 -7.59
C GLN A 101 1.18 6.68 -8.49
N VAL A 102 2.11 5.74 -8.31
CA VAL A 102 3.32 5.63 -9.15
C VAL A 102 2.94 5.33 -10.60
N VAL A 103 2.10 4.32 -10.83
CA VAL A 103 1.70 3.92 -12.19
C VAL A 103 0.91 5.03 -12.90
N GLN A 104 -0.02 5.69 -12.22
CA GLN A 104 -0.84 6.75 -12.80
C GLN A 104 -0.07 8.06 -13.03
N HIS A 105 0.96 8.33 -12.22
CA HIS A 105 1.79 9.52 -12.38
C HIS A 105 2.80 9.37 -13.52
N PHE A 106 3.54 8.26 -13.55
CA PHE A 106 4.61 8.05 -14.53
C PHE A 106 4.13 7.35 -15.82
N GLY A 107 2.98 6.68 -15.77
CA GLY A 107 2.44 5.93 -16.89
C GLY A 107 2.99 4.50 -16.98
N VAL A 108 2.21 3.65 -17.64
CA VAL A 108 2.53 2.22 -17.81
C VAL A 108 3.74 1.97 -18.71
N GLU A 109 4.07 2.91 -19.58
CA GLU A 109 5.23 2.83 -20.48
C GLU A 109 6.55 3.02 -19.72
N GLU A 110 6.56 3.82 -18.65
CA GLU A 110 7.77 4.10 -17.87
C GLU A 110 7.94 3.17 -16.66
N VAL A 111 6.83 2.60 -16.16
CA VAL A 111 6.78 1.78 -14.95
C VAL A 111 6.67 0.29 -15.28
N ALA A 112 7.72 -0.45 -14.93
CA ALA A 112 7.73 -1.90 -14.87
C ALA A 112 7.09 -2.38 -13.56
N GLU A 113 5.89 -2.94 -13.65
CA GLU A 113 5.14 -3.40 -12.49
C GLU A 113 5.32 -4.91 -12.25
N VAL A 114 5.95 -5.30 -11.13
CA VAL A 114 6.24 -6.69 -10.78
C VAL A 114 5.59 -7.04 -9.43
N THR A 115 4.26 -7.00 -9.41
CA THR A 115 3.44 -6.99 -8.17
C THR A 115 2.52 -8.20 -8.01
N GLY A 116 2.41 -9.04 -9.05
CA GLY A 116 1.48 -10.18 -9.08
C GLY A 116 0.03 -9.83 -9.41
N ARG A 117 -0.32 -8.55 -9.47
CA ARG A 117 -1.67 -8.09 -9.78
C ARG A 117 -2.16 -8.59 -11.13
N SER A 118 -3.35 -9.17 -11.14
CA SER A 118 -4.08 -9.58 -12.34
C SER A 118 -4.74 -8.40 -13.07
N ARG A 119 -5.05 -7.31 -12.35
CA ARG A 119 -5.60 -6.07 -12.91
C ARG A 119 -4.97 -4.84 -12.25
N ARG A 120 -4.98 -3.71 -12.96
CA ARG A 120 -4.57 -2.40 -12.45
C ARG A 120 -5.47 -1.31 -12.97
N ILE A 121 -5.43 -0.16 -12.32
CA ILE A 121 -6.21 1.02 -12.73
C ILE A 121 -5.24 2.08 -13.24
N ILE A 122 -5.35 2.36 -14.53
CA ILE A 122 -4.47 3.29 -15.25
C ILE A 122 -5.19 4.60 -15.50
N ARG A 123 -4.43 5.68 -15.58
CA ARG A 123 -4.95 6.99 -15.99
C ARG A 123 -4.78 7.14 -17.49
N GLN A 124 -5.88 7.26 -18.22
CA GLN A 124 -5.88 7.46 -19.67
C GLN A 124 -6.31 8.89 -20.01
N GLY A 125 -5.53 9.58 -20.85
CA GLY A 125 -5.76 10.97 -21.24
C GLY A 125 -5.07 11.98 -20.31
N GLU A 126 -5.20 13.25 -20.65
CA GLU A 126 -4.53 14.37 -19.96
C GLU A 126 -5.53 15.39 -19.40
N GLY A 127 -5.07 16.19 -18.43
CA GLY A 127 -5.88 17.26 -17.84
C GLY A 127 -7.19 16.78 -17.21
N GLY A 128 -8.25 17.58 -17.33
CA GLY A 128 -9.58 17.29 -16.79
C GLY A 128 -10.38 16.27 -17.59
N ALA A 129 -9.90 15.84 -18.76
CA ALA A 129 -10.52 14.79 -19.57
C ALA A 129 -9.95 13.39 -19.27
N ALA A 130 -8.96 13.31 -18.39
CA ALA A 130 -8.36 12.04 -18.01
C ALA A 130 -9.36 11.19 -17.22
N ARG A 131 -9.40 9.90 -17.54
CA ARG A 131 -10.27 8.91 -16.92
C ARG A 131 -9.46 7.74 -16.36
N LEU A 132 -10.05 7.06 -15.40
CA LEU A 132 -9.48 5.83 -14.84
C LEU A 132 -10.02 4.64 -15.62
N VAL A 133 -9.13 3.76 -16.06
CA VAL A 133 -9.47 2.58 -16.88
C VAL A 133 -8.92 1.34 -16.21
N VAL A 134 -9.70 0.26 -16.20
CA VAL A 134 -9.23 -1.04 -15.75
C VAL A 134 -8.43 -1.72 -16.86
N GLU A 135 -7.21 -2.10 -16.55
CA GLU A 135 -6.35 -2.86 -17.45
C GLU A 135 -6.10 -4.26 -16.88
N THR A 136 -6.43 -5.29 -17.67
CA THR A 136 -6.11 -6.68 -17.32
C THR A 136 -4.68 -7.00 -17.71
N ARG A 137 -3.96 -7.70 -16.82
CA ARG A 137 -2.57 -8.09 -16.99
C ARG A 137 -2.47 -9.58 -17.24
N SER A 138 -1.61 -9.99 -18.16
CA SER A 138 -1.39 -11.41 -18.44
C SER A 138 -0.65 -12.10 -17.29
N ALA A 139 -0.77 -13.43 -17.19
CA ALA A 139 0.02 -14.22 -16.24
C ALA A 139 1.53 -14.08 -16.45
N SER A 140 1.96 -13.75 -17.67
CA SER A 140 3.36 -13.50 -18.03
C SER A 140 3.81 -12.04 -17.78
N ALA A 141 2.94 -11.16 -17.30
CA ALA A 141 3.23 -9.73 -17.16
C ALA A 141 4.48 -9.48 -16.32
N ASN A 142 4.63 -10.16 -15.17
CA ASN A 142 5.83 -9.99 -14.33
C ASN A 142 7.14 -10.32 -15.07
N LEU A 143 7.13 -11.28 -16.00
CA LEU A 143 8.31 -11.62 -16.81
C LEU A 143 8.58 -10.54 -17.85
N ALA A 144 7.55 -10.12 -18.58
CA ALA A 144 7.65 -9.07 -19.60
C ALA A 144 8.10 -7.72 -19.00
N GLU A 145 7.54 -7.33 -17.86
CA GLU A 145 7.88 -6.09 -17.15
C GLU A 145 9.32 -6.13 -16.63
N THR A 146 9.78 -7.28 -16.13
CA THR A 146 11.18 -7.46 -15.72
C THR A 146 12.13 -7.32 -16.90
N ALA A 147 11.82 -7.97 -18.03
CA ALA A 147 12.62 -7.86 -19.25
C ALA A 147 12.67 -6.40 -19.74
N ALA A 148 11.51 -5.73 -19.83
CA ALA A 148 11.44 -4.35 -20.27
C ALA A 148 12.27 -3.39 -19.38
N PHE A 149 12.32 -3.62 -18.07
CA PHE A 149 13.22 -2.87 -17.19
C PHE A 149 14.70 -3.18 -17.45
N MET A 150 15.07 -4.46 -17.56
CA MET A 150 16.47 -4.87 -17.74
C MET A 150 17.02 -4.55 -19.15
N ASP A 151 16.14 -4.45 -20.16
CA ASP A 151 16.45 -4.03 -21.53
C ASP A 151 16.44 -2.52 -21.73
N ASP A 152 16.30 -1.78 -20.63
CA ASP A 152 16.31 -0.32 -20.56
C ASP A 152 15.12 0.36 -21.23
N ALA A 153 14.05 -0.39 -21.53
CA ALA A 153 12.82 0.12 -22.12
C ALA A 153 11.96 0.85 -21.08
N LYS A 154 11.93 0.37 -19.83
CA LYS A 154 11.25 1.03 -18.71
C LYS A 154 12.25 1.52 -17.67
N ARG A 155 12.07 2.74 -17.17
CA ARG A 155 13.04 3.40 -16.27
C ARG A 155 12.78 3.17 -14.80
N ILE A 156 11.54 2.85 -14.44
CA ILE A 156 11.08 2.66 -13.07
C ILE A 156 10.64 1.21 -12.93
N LEU A 157 11.12 0.49 -11.92
CA LEU A 157 10.59 -0.81 -11.55
C LEU A 157 9.97 -0.74 -10.17
N ILE A 158 8.74 -1.21 -10.02
CA ILE A 158 8.05 -1.36 -8.74
C ILE A 158 7.71 -2.82 -8.53
N PHE A 159 8.06 -3.37 -7.37
CA PHE A 159 7.83 -4.79 -7.09
C PHE A 159 7.29 -5.04 -5.69
N SER A 160 6.50 -6.10 -5.58
CA SER A 160 6.10 -6.70 -4.30
C SER A 160 6.83 -8.02 -4.09
N ASP A 161 6.81 -8.55 -2.86
CA ASP A 161 7.42 -9.85 -2.53
C ASP A 161 6.82 -10.98 -3.40
N ALA A 162 5.49 -10.97 -3.58
CA ALA A 162 4.77 -11.94 -4.41
C ALA A 162 5.22 -11.90 -5.89
N GLY A 163 5.42 -10.71 -6.47
CA GLY A 163 5.86 -10.59 -7.86
C GLY A 163 7.37 -10.79 -8.05
N GLY A 164 8.19 -10.40 -7.07
CA GLY A 164 9.65 -10.37 -7.17
C GLY A 164 10.35 -11.70 -6.90
N THR A 165 9.62 -12.76 -6.53
CA THR A 165 10.21 -14.06 -6.22
C THR A 165 11.07 -14.59 -7.38
N GLY A 166 12.30 -14.99 -7.08
CA GLY A 166 13.26 -15.54 -8.06
C GLY A 166 13.88 -14.53 -9.03
N ARG A 167 13.48 -13.26 -9.00
CA ARG A 167 13.97 -12.24 -9.94
C ARG A 167 15.15 -11.46 -9.38
N SER A 168 15.89 -10.80 -10.26
CA SER A 168 16.91 -9.83 -9.89
C SER A 168 16.86 -8.62 -10.82
N TYR A 169 17.12 -7.46 -10.23
CA TYR A 169 17.02 -6.15 -10.87
C TYR A 169 18.32 -5.35 -10.69
N HIS A 170 19.43 -6.02 -10.35
CA HIS A 170 20.72 -5.36 -10.18
C HIS A 170 21.24 -4.81 -11.52
N ALA A 171 22.22 -3.91 -11.47
CA ALA A 171 22.84 -3.37 -12.67
C ALA A 171 23.88 -4.37 -13.21
N ASP A 172 23.43 -5.56 -13.65
CA ASP A 172 24.29 -6.65 -14.16
C ASP A 172 25.10 -6.20 -15.39
N PHE A 173 26.39 -6.56 -15.46
CA PHE A 173 27.25 -6.30 -16.64
C PHE A 173 26.74 -6.94 -17.94
N GLY A 174 25.98 -8.03 -17.85
CA GLY A 174 25.34 -8.70 -18.98
C GLY A 174 23.99 -8.10 -19.39
N ALA A 175 23.42 -7.21 -18.58
CA ALA A 175 22.17 -6.51 -18.92
C ALA A 175 22.44 -5.22 -19.67
N LYS A 176 21.47 -4.81 -20.52
CA LYS A 176 21.52 -3.53 -21.23
C LYS A 176 21.34 -2.34 -20.28
N ASN A 177 20.38 -2.44 -19.35
CA ASN A 177 20.18 -1.42 -18.34
C ASN A 177 21.22 -1.56 -17.21
N GLN A 178 22.30 -0.80 -17.29
CA GLN A 178 23.32 -0.72 -16.25
C GLN A 178 23.24 0.58 -15.43
N ARG A 179 22.08 1.23 -15.37
CA ARG A 179 21.92 2.48 -14.59
C ARG A 179 22.07 2.25 -13.08
N LEU A 180 22.49 3.27 -12.33
CA LEU A 180 22.52 3.22 -10.87
C LEU A 180 21.14 2.82 -10.31
N ARG A 181 21.11 1.77 -9.49
CA ARG A 181 19.88 1.32 -8.83
C ARG A 181 19.63 2.16 -7.59
N VAL A 182 18.92 3.27 -7.76
CA VAL A 182 18.31 3.97 -6.61
C VAL A 182 17.10 3.16 -6.17
N HIS A 183 17.27 2.44 -5.06
CA HIS A 183 16.27 1.51 -4.53
C HIS A 183 15.54 2.14 -3.35
N TYR A 184 14.31 2.57 -3.60
CA TYR A 184 13.38 3.08 -2.62
C TYR A 184 12.71 1.91 -1.88
N LEU A 185 13.00 1.80 -0.58
CA LEU A 185 12.22 0.93 0.30
C LEU A 185 11.01 1.74 0.77
N LEU A 186 9.95 1.71 -0.03
CA LEU A 186 8.76 2.54 0.18
C LEU A 186 7.86 1.95 1.27
N GLU A 187 7.68 0.63 1.24
CA GLU A 187 6.98 -0.08 2.31
C GLU A 187 7.88 -1.22 2.79
N PRO A 188 8.50 -1.10 3.98
CA PRO A 188 9.37 -2.16 4.52
C PRO A 188 8.59 -3.38 5.01
N GLY A 189 7.28 -3.23 5.25
CA GLY A 189 6.47 -4.23 5.94
C GLY A 189 6.89 -4.46 7.39
N TRP A 190 6.32 -5.50 7.98
CA TRP A 190 6.50 -5.83 9.41
C TRP A 190 7.63 -6.85 9.66
N LYS A 191 8.17 -7.47 8.60
CA LYS A 191 9.22 -8.49 8.66
C LYS A 191 10.51 -7.94 8.06
N ALA A 192 11.47 -7.58 8.91
CA ALA A 192 12.75 -7.02 8.49
C ALA A 192 13.51 -7.95 7.50
N ASP A 193 13.40 -9.27 7.67
CA ASP A 193 14.08 -10.23 6.78
C ASP A 193 13.52 -10.19 5.35
N ALA A 194 12.19 -10.05 5.21
CA ALA A 194 11.55 -9.89 3.90
C ALA A 194 11.99 -8.58 3.22
N ALA A 195 12.08 -7.50 4.01
CA ALA A 195 12.60 -6.23 3.50
C ALA A 195 14.02 -6.38 2.94
N ILE A 196 14.92 -7.00 3.71
CA ILE A 196 16.33 -7.23 3.32
C ILE A 196 16.45 -8.15 2.11
N GLN A 197 15.62 -9.20 2.03
CA GLN A 197 15.56 -10.06 0.85
C GLN A 197 15.18 -9.28 -0.41
N GLY A 198 14.25 -8.32 -0.30
CA GLY A 198 13.91 -7.39 -1.36
C GLY A 198 15.10 -6.50 -1.77
N LEU A 199 15.86 -5.97 -0.82
CA LEU A 199 17.07 -5.18 -1.11
C LEU A 199 18.15 -6.00 -1.84
N GLY A 200 18.27 -7.30 -1.53
CA GLY A 200 19.11 -8.26 -2.24
C GLY A 200 18.70 -8.53 -3.70
N ARG A 201 17.56 -8.01 -4.16
CA ARG A 201 17.16 -8.09 -5.58
C ARG A 201 17.96 -7.13 -6.45
N THR A 202 18.45 -6.02 -5.88
CA THR A 202 19.26 -5.01 -6.58
C THR A 202 20.74 -5.02 -6.20
N ASN A 203 21.13 -5.80 -5.19
CA ASN A 203 22.52 -5.95 -4.76
C ASN A 203 22.99 -7.38 -4.98
N ARG A 204 23.82 -7.60 -6.00
CA ARG A 204 24.34 -8.93 -6.39
C ARG A 204 25.80 -8.83 -6.82
N THR A 205 26.44 -9.99 -6.94
CA THR A 205 27.72 -10.10 -7.66
C THR A 205 27.52 -9.74 -9.14
N ASN A 206 28.59 -9.39 -9.85
CA ASN A 206 28.56 -9.02 -11.28
C ASN A 206 27.77 -7.73 -11.61
N GLN A 207 27.55 -6.85 -10.63
CA GLN A 207 26.94 -5.53 -10.87
C GLN A 207 27.98 -4.49 -11.27
N ALA A 208 27.64 -3.65 -12.26
CA ALA A 208 28.45 -2.53 -12.73
C ALA A 208 28.74 -1.51 -11.62
N GLN A 209 27.80 -1.33 -10.69
CA GLN A 209 27.96 -0.51 -9.50
C GLN A 209 27.00 -0.94 -8.38
N PRO A 210 27.32 -0.66 -7.11
CA PRO A 210 26.41 -0.90 -6.00
C PRO A 210 25.13 -0.05 -6.07
N PRO A 211 24.00 -0.56 -5.56
CA PRO A 211 22.77 0.22 -5.45
C PRO A 211 22.89 1.31 -4.39
N LEU A 212 22.05 2.34 -4.52
CA LEU A 212 21.81 3.34 -3.49
C LEU A 212 20.46 3.04 -2.81
N PHE A 213 20.50 2.60 -1.55
CA PHE A 213 19.28 2.38 -0.78
C PHE A 213 18.71 3.69 -0.23
N ARG A 214 17.41 3.89 -0.42
CA ARG A 214 16.63 5.05 0.05
C ARG A 214 15.41 4.57 0.83
N PRO A 215 15.57 4.26 2.13
CA PRO A 215 14.42 3.99 2.99
C PRO A 215 13.53 5.22 3.07
N VAL A 216 12.24 5.04 2.82
CA VAL A 216 11.23 6.10 2.94
C VAL A 216 10.49 5.90 4.25
N ALA A 217 10.24 6.99 4.96
CA ALA A 217 9.46 6.98 6.19
C ALA A 217 8.46 8.14 6.15
N THR A 218 7.25 7.92 6.62
CA THR A 218 6.34 9.01 6.96
C THR A 218 6.70 9.62 8.31
N ASP A 219 5.94 10.63 8.77
CA ASP A 219 6.11 11.17 10.12
C ASP A 219 5.49 10.29 11.22
N VAL A 220 5.10 9.05 10.89
CA VAL A 220 4.60 8.08 11.85
C VAL A 220 5.77 7.46 12.64
N LYS A 221 5.83 7.76 13.94
CA LYS A 221 6.92 7.28 14.83
C LYS A 221 7.09 5.76 14.83
N ALA A 222 6.00 5.01 14.72
CA ALA A 222 6.05 3.55 14.69
C ALA A 222 6.83 3.03 13.47
N GLU A 223 6.66 3.64 12.29
CA GLU A 223 7.35 3.27 11.06
C GLU A 223 8.87 3.48 11.18
N LYS A 224 9.28 4.61 11.78
CA LYS A 224 10.69 4.94 12.04
C LYS A 224 11.39 3.85 12.88
N ARG A 225 10.67 3.19 13.80
CA ARG A 225 11.21 2.08 14.62
C ARG A 225 11.50 0.83 13.79
N PHE A 226 10.65 0.50 12.82
CA PHE A 226 10.89 -0.66 11.95
C PHE A 226 12.04 -0.39 10.98
N LEU A 227 12.06 0.80 10.39
CA LEU A 227 13.13 1.22 9.48
C LEU A 227 14.50 1.25 10.14
N SER A 228 14.60 1.70 11.41
CA SER A 228 15.89 1.70 12.12
C SER A 228 16.45 0.29 12.32
N THR A 229 15.58 -0.71 12.49
CA THR A 229 16.00 -2.12 12.60
C THR A 229 16.56 -2.64 11.28
N ILE A 230 15.96 -2.25 10.15
CA ILE A 230 16.44 -2.61 8.81
C ILE A 230 17.75 -1.88 8.50
N ALA A 231 17.82 -0.57 8.78
CA ALA A 231 19.01 0.24 8.53
C ALA A 231 20.25 -0.28 9.28
N ARG A 232 20.09 -0.82 10.49
CA ARG A 232 21.19 -1.42 11.26
C ARG A 232 21.74 -2.72 10.64
N ARG A 233 20.97 -3.35 9.73
CA ARG A 233 21.34 -4.62 9.07
C ARG A 233 21.86 -4.41 7.64
N LEU A 234 21.89 -3.15 7.16
CA LEU A 234 22.46 -2.75 5.87
C LEU A 234 23.93 -2.34 6.03
#